data_AF-A0A4Q3Z5E9-F1
#
_entry.id   AF-A0A4Q3Z5E9-F1
#
_cell.length_a   1.000
_cell.length_b   1.000
_cell.length_c   1.000
_cell.angle_alpha   90.00
_cell.angle_beta   90.00
_cell.angle_gamma   90.00
#
_symmetry.space_group_name_H-M   'P 1'
#
loop_
_entity.id
_entity.type
_entity.pdbx_description
1 polymer ?
#
loop_
_entity_poly.entity_id
_entity_poly.type
_entity_poly.pdbx_seq_one_letter_code
_entity_poly.pdbx_strand_id
1 'polypeptide(L)'
;MRETGGHVQPCFPDHRRRLVLNDGRTLICQLELEPHPEGGWYRETWREGTEGRGHATAIYFLLEAGQRSHWHRVDAAEMWLFQAGTPITLS
;
A
#
# COMPACT_ATOMS: atom_id res chain seq x y z
N MET A 1 -2.57 -28.79 8.69
CA MET A 1 -3.06 -27.57 7.99
C MET A 1 -1.84 -26.89 7.39
N ARG A 2 -1.67 -26.98 6.07
CA ARG A 2 -0.59 -26.27 5.36
C ARG A 2 -1.25 -25.03 4.76
N GLU A 3 -0.82 -23.87 5.20
CA GLU A 3 -1.21 -22.59 4.62
C GLU A 3 -0.67 -22.53 3.20
N THR A 4 -1.56 -22.39 2.23
CA THR A 4 -1.22 -22.17 0.84
C THR A 4 -0.64 -20.77 0.72
N GLY A 5 0.67 -20.67 0.49
CA GLY A 5 1.32 -19.42 0.12
C GLY A 5 0.58 -18.80 -1.06
N GLY A 6 0.04 -17.59 -0.84
CA GLY A 6 -0.62 -16.80 -1.86
C GLY A 6 0.35 -16.55 -2.99
N HIS A 7 0.09 -17.17 -4.14
CA HIS A 7 0.84 -16.93 -5.36
C HIS A 7 0.52 -15.50 -5.82
N VAL A 8 1.37 -14.53 -5.45
CA VAL A 8 1.34 -13.18 -6.02
C VAL A 8 1.55 -13.32 -7.51
N GLN A 9 0.50 -13.10 -8.29
CA GLN A 9 0.59 -13.17 -9.75
C GLN A 9 1.60 -12.11 -10.23
N PRO A 10 2.51 -12.44 -11.16
CA PRO A 10 3.41 -11.46 -11.72
C PRO A 10 2.61 -10.38 -12.44
N CYS A 11 2.77 -9.13 -12.01
CA CYS A 11 2.09 -8.02 -12.64
C CYS A 11 2.87 -7.55 -13.86
N PHE A 12 2.30 -7.76 -15.03
CA PHE A 12 2.83 -7.21 -16.27
C PHE A 12 2.12 -5.87 -16.55
N PRO A 13 2.84 -4.73 -16.59
CA PRO A 13 2.25 -3.48 -17.01
C PRO A 13 1.81 -3.60 -18.48
N ASP A 14 0.56 -3.28 -18.80
CA ASP A 14 0.12 -3.17 -20.20
C ASP A 14 0.78 -1.94 -20.83
N HIS A 15 1.91 -2.15 -21.51
CA HIS A 15 2.71 -1.09 -22.13
C HIS A 15 2.01 -0.39 -23.32
N ARG A 16 0.80 -0.82 -23.72
CA ARG A 16 0.08 -0.28 -24.89
C ARG A 16 -1.00 0.75 -24.55
N ARG A 17 -1.24 1.08 -23.29
CA ARG A 17 -2.18 2.14 -22.90
C ARG A 17 -1.44 3.39 -22.43
N ARG A 18 -1.83 4.53 -23.00
CA ARG A 18 -1.57 5.88 -22.47
C ARG A 18 -1.75 5.85 -20.95
N LEU A 19 -0.71 6.26 -20.21
CA LEU A 19 -0.67 6.30 -18.73
C LEU A 19 -1.96 6.88 -18.16
N VAL A 20 -2.90 6.00 -17.79
CA VAL A 20 -3.98 6.38 -16.88
C VAL A 20 -3.41 6.13 -15.50
N LEU A 21 -2.79 7.17 -14.92
CA LEU A 21 -2.23 7.17 -13.56
C LEU A 21 -3.28 6.92 -12.46
N ASN A 22 -4.52 6.60 -12.83
CA ASN A 22 -5.67 6.41 -11.95
C ASN A 22 -6.17 4.96 -11.92
N ASP A 23 -5.49 4.01 -12.58
CA ASP A 23 -5.80 2.59 -12.41
C ASP A 23 -5.03 2.01 -11.21
N GLY A 24 -5.77 1.52 -10.21
CA GLY A 24 -5.20 1.03 -8.95
C GLY A 24 -4.22 -0.13 -9.14
N ARG A 25 -4.50 -1.03 -10.08
CA ARG A 25 -3.60 -2.16 -10.39
C ARG A 25 -2.30 -1.69 -11.02
N THR A 26 -2.39 -0.75 -11.96
CA THR A 26 -1.20 -0.14 -12.56
C THR A 26 -0.31 0.51 -11.49
N LEU A 27 -0.91 1.21 -10.52
CA LEU A 27 -0.17 1.82 -9.40
C LEU A 27 0.47 0.77 -8.48
N ILE A 28 -0.25 -0.30 -8.12
CA ILE A 28 0.31 -1.40 -7.32
C ILE A 28 1.60 -1.93 -7.97
N CYS A 29 1.61 -2.08 -9.29
CA CYS A 29 2.75 -2.65 -9.98
C CYS A 29 3.89 -1.65 -10.20
N GLN A 30 3.57 -0.41 -10.58
CA GLN A 30 4.58 0.64 -10.78
C GLN A 30 5.24 1.07 -9.46
N LEU A 31 4.49 1.01 -8.37
CA LEU A 31 4.98 1.34 -7.03
C LEU A 31 5.39 0.10 -6.24
N GLU A 32 5.43 -1.09 -6.87
CA GLU A 32 5.85 -2.36 -6.25
C GLU A 32 5.21 -2.59 -4.87
N LEU A 33 3.90 -2.33 -4.76
CA LEU A 33 3.18 -2.47 -3.50
C LEU A 33 2.95 -3.96 -3.19
N GLU A 34 3.08 -4.30 -1.91
CA GLU A 34 2.83 -5.63 -1.36
C GLU A 34 1.57 -5.62 -0.49
N PRO A 35 0.91 -6.78 -0.26
CA PRO A 35 -0.24 -6.85 0.63
C PRO A 35 0.13 -6.38 2.05
N HIS A 36 -0.67 -5.47 2.61
CA HIS A 36 -0.48 -5.03 4.00
C HIS A 36 -1.18 -5.99 4.98
N PRO A 37 -0.60 -6.28 6.16
CA PRO A 37 -1.23 -7.16 7.16
C PRO A 37 -2.63 -6.71 7.60
N GLU A 38 -2.91 -5.41 7.51
CA GLU A 38 -4.19 -4.82 7.90
C GLU A 38 -5.18 -4.69 6.74
N GLY A 39 -4.84 -5.20 5.55
CA GLY A 39 -5.62 -5.06 4.33
C GLY A 39 -5.15 -3.90 3.45
N GLY A 40 -5.41 -4.02 2.15
CA GLY A 40 -4.86 -3.12 1.14
C GLY A 40 -3.44 -3.47 0.72
N TRP A 41 -2.79 -2.50 0.11
CA TRP A 41 -1.46 -2.61 -0.47
C TRP A 41 -0.55 -1.53 0.09
N TYR A 42 0.72 -1.84 0.37
CA TYR A 42 1.66 -0.86 0.89
C TYR A 42 3.09 -1.09 0.38
N ARG A 43 3.93 -0.06 0.53
CA ARG A 43 5.39 -0.19 0.46
C ARG A 43 6.03 0.92 1.28
N GLU A 44 7.02 0.59 2.10
CA GLU A 44 7.88 1.59 2.74
C GLU A 44 8.75 2.30 1.69
N THR A 45 8.68 3.62 1.65
CA THR A 45 9.42 4.45 0.69
C THR A 45 10.60 5.18 1.33
N TRP A 46 10.55 5.36 2.66
CA TRP A 46 11.59 6.04 3.40
C TRP A 46 11.52 5.69 4.89
N ARG A 47 12.69 5.72 5.52
CA ARG A 47 12.89 5.54 6.96
C ARG A 47 13.99 6.49 7.44
N GLU A 48 13.73 7.14 8.56
CA GLU A 48 14.73 7.91 9.29
C GLU A 48 15.48 6.99 10.25
N GLY A 49 16.81 7.02 10.22
CA GLY A 49 17.67 6.23 11.09
C GLY A 49 17.87 4.78 10.62
N THR A 50 19.01 4.21 10.97
CA THR A 50 19.40 2.83 10.59
C THR A 50 19.42 1.86 11.77
N GLU A 51 19.19 2.34 12.99
CA GLU A 51 19.21 1.55 14.21
C GLU A 51 17.93 1.73 15.03
N GLY A 52 17.41 0.64 15.59
CA GLY A 52 16.16 0.65 16.37
C GLY A 52 14.92 0.99 15.52
N ARG A 53 13.96 1.71 16.12
CA ARG A 53 12.64 2.00 15.51
C ARG A 53 12.69 3.06 14.40
N GLY A 54 13.70 3.91 14.38
CA GLY A 54 13.74 5.13 13.56
C GLY A 54 12.82 6.24 14.10
N HIS A 55 13.10 7.51 13.78
CA HIS A 55 12.26 8.62 14.25
C HIS A 55 10.95 8.76 13.44
N ALA A 56 10.97 8.36 12.17
CA ALA A 56 9.81 8.38 11.29
C ALA A 56 9.99 7.38 10.14
N THR A 57 8.86 6.96 9.57
CA THR A 57 8.80 6.20 8.32
C THR A 57 7.76 6.83 7.41
N ALA A 58 7.87 6.56 6.12
CA ALA A 58 6.85 6.91 5.13
C ALA A 58 6.54 5.68 4.29
N ILE A 59 5.25 5.48 4.01
CA ILE A 59 4.77 4.41 3.15
C ILE A 59 3.87 4.98 2.06
N TYR A 60 3.79 4.28 0.94
CA TYR A 60 2.57 4.31 0.12
C TYR A 60 1.56 3.32 0.68
N PHE A 61 0.29 3.69 0.64
CA PHE A 61 -0.83 2.84 1.01
C PHE A 61 -1.98 3.01 0.01
N LEU A 62 -2.56 1.91 -0.45
CA LEU A 62 -3.60 1.88 -1.48
C LEU A 62 -4.69 0.86 -1.13
N LEU A 63 -5.94 1.27 -1.31
CA LEU A 63 -7.12 0.41 -1.19
C LEU A 63 -7.79 0.28 -2.55
N GLU A 64 -8.03 -0.96 -3.00
CA GLU A 64 -8.95 -1.26 -4.09
C GLU A 64 -10.41 -1.21 -3.60
N ALA A 65 -11.34 -1.14 -4.55
CA ALA A 65 -12.77 -1.16 -4.23
C ALA A 65 -13.14 -2.39 -3.39
N GLY A 66 -13.83 -2.17 -2.27
CA GLY A 66 -14.25 -3.21 -1.33
C GLY A 66 -13.20 -3.60 -0.30
N GLN A 67 -11.95 -3.12 -0.41
CA GLN A 67 -10.95 -3.27 0.64
C GLN A 67 -11.13 -2.20 1.73
N ARG A 68 -10.61 -2.50 2.92
CA ARG A 68 -10.49 -1.57 4.04
C ARG A 68 -9.21 -1.86 4.80
N SER A 69 -8.66 -0.85 5.47
CA SER A 69 -7.72 -1.09 6.56
C SER A 69 -8.52 -1.53 7.79
N HIS A 70 -8.19 -2.69 8.35
CA HIS A 70 -8.82 -3.23 9.54
C HIS A 70 -8.40 -2.44 10.78
N TRP A 71 -9.26 -2.43 11.80
CA TRP A 71 -8.96 -1.79 13.08
C TRP A 71 -7.64 -2.30 13.66
N HIS A 72 -6.75 -1.37 13.95
CA HIS A 72 -5.45 -1.61 14.56
C HIS A 72 -5.05 -0.41 15.43
N ARG A 73 -3.93 -0.53 16.13
CA ARG A 73 -3.38 0.53 16.96
C ARG A 73 -1.87 0.56 16.79
N VAL A 74 -1.35 1.76 16.56
CA VAL A 74 0.08 2.05 16.60
C VAL A 74 0.44 2.81 17.88
N ASP A 75 1.71 2.73 18.27
CA ASP A 75 2.28 3.41 19.44
C ASP A 75 2.96 4.75 19.09
N ALA A 76 2.72 5.28 17.88
CA ALA A 76 3.10 6.63 17.45
C ALA A 76 1.94 7.36 16.77
N ALA A 77 2.11 8.67 16.59
CA ALA A 77 1.23 9.43 15.70
C ALA A 77 1.41 8.97 14.25
N GLU A 78 0.30 8.89 13.53
CA GLU A 78 0.27 8.55 12.11
C GLU A 78 -0.35 9.71 11.32
N MET A 79 0.28 10.08 10.21
CA MET A 79 -0.19 11.16 9.33
C MET A 79 -0.66 10.58 8.00
N TRP A 80 -1.88 10.92 7.60
CA TRP A 80 -2.47 10.47 6.34
C TRP A 80 -2.42 11.59 5.29
N LEU A 81 -1.71 11.37 4.19
CA LEU A 81 -1.55 12.33 3.09
C LEU A 81 -2.21 11.80 1.82
N PHE A 82 -3.37 12.35 1.45
CA PHE A 82 -4.09 11.96 0.24
C PHE A 82 -3.30 12.33 -1.02
N GLN A 83 -3.10 11.35 -1.92
CA GLN A 83 -2.39 11.55 -3.20
C GLN A 83 -3.32 11.48 -4.40
N ALA A 84 -4.19 10.46 -4.48
CA ALA A 84 -5.05 10.22 -5.64
C ALA A 84 -6.22 9.27 -5.30
N GLY A 85 -7.18 9.17 -6.23
CA GLY A 85 -8.28 8.21 -6.16
C GLY A 85 -9.55 8.77 -5.50
N THR A 86 -10.31 7.88 -4.87
CA THR A 86 -11.57 8.22 -4.18
C THR A 86 -11.26 8.64 -2.73
N PRO A 87 -11.98 9.59 -2.13
CA PRO A 87 -11.79 9.93 -0.71
C PRO A 87 -11.97 8.70 0.18
N ILE A 88 -11.19 8.65 1.26
CA ILE A 88 -11.30 7.64 2.31
C ILE A 88 -11.98 8.25 3.53
N THR A 89 -12.72 7.42 4.25
CA THR A 89 -13.20 7.76 5.60
C THR A 89 -12.25 7.13 6.61
N LEU A 90 -11.70 7.95 7.50
CA LEU A 90 -10.97 7.50 8.68
C LEU A 90 -11.95 7.60 9.86
N SER A 91 -12.27 6.48 10.47
CA SER A 91 -13.29 6.36 11.52
C SER A 91 -12.83 5.44 12.62
#